data_AF-A0AAW1RPA3-F1
#
_entry.id   AF-A0AAW1RPA3-F1
#
_cell.length_a   1.000
_cell.length_b   1.000
_cell.length_c   1.000
_cell.angle_alpha   90.00
_cell.angle_beta   90.00
_cell.angle_gamma   90.00
#
_symmetry.space_group_name_H-M   'P 1'
#
loop_
_entity.id
_entity.type
_entity.pdbx_description
1 polymer ?
#
loop_
_entity_poly.entity_id
_entity_poly.type
_entity_poly.pdbx_seq_one_letter_code
_entity_poly.pdbx_strand_id
1 'polypeptide(L)'
;MAGEESVPRVLEVQKFVGAREIEVKSLKTVLTDPDNPNAAWGEGALPGHLRRRTASHKRYQSTRRPNHKLQSARQAKEVHSQDGPEEGQALKLLNRRMRRKRSWLQAAAESSSGQLAEQLPSDIVPSMHDKQCRLETHLWHAKRFRMAHRWAHVLAEGEVGAGQGSHSLISKLKTGCILHDASYHVPLEISATRSDLSALLLTVR
;
A
#
# COMPACT_ATOMS: atom_id res chain seq x y z
N MET A 1 -50.31 4.55 -10.18
CA MET A 1 -49.77 3.52 -9.28
C MET A 1 -48.69 2.76 -10.04
N ALA A 2 -47.50 3.37 -10.21
CA ALA A 2 -46.36 2.65 -10.76
C ALA A 2 -45.77 1.84 -9.60
N GLY A 3 -45.97 0.52 -9.62
CA GLY A 3 -45.39 -0.36 -8.62
C GLY A 3 -43.86 -0.25 -8.67
N GLU A 4 -43.23 -0.17 -7.50
CA GLU A 4 -41.78 -0.31 -7.37
C GLU A 4 -41.39 -1.72 -7.85
N GLU A 5 -41.00 -1.85 -9.12
CA GLU A 5 -40.41 -3.09 -9.63
C GLU A 5 -39.04 -3.29 -8.96
N SER A 6 -39.04 -4.06 -7.87
CA SER A 6 -37.82 -4.44 -7.18
C SER A 6 -36.95 -5.30 -8.09
N VAL A 7 -35.66 -5.00 -8.18
CA VAL A 7 -34.70 -5.79 -8.97
C VAL A 7 -34.71 -7.26 -8.52
N PRO A 8 -34.83 -8.24 -9.44
CA PRO A 8 -34.88 -9.65 -9.09
C PRO A 8 -33.60 -10.09 -8.38
N ARG A 9 -33.76 -10.83 -7.27
CA ARG A 9 -32.63 -11.35 -6.46
C ARG A 9 -31.88 -12.50 -7.13
N VAL A 10 -32.50 -13.14 -8.12
CA VAL A 10 -31.96 -14.31 -8.83
C VAL A 10 -32.07 -14.04 -10.32
N LEU A 11 -30.96 -14.22 -11.04
CA LEU A 11 -30.90 -14.07 -12.49
C LEU A 11 -31.24 -15.40 -13.16
N GLU A 12 -32.32 -15.43 -13.93
CA GLU A 12 -32.61 -16.57 -14.81
C GLU A 12 -31.76 -16.48 -16.08
N VAL A 13 -30.67 -17.25 -16.10
CA VAL A 13 -29.63 -17.15 -17.14
C VAL A 13 -30.20 -17.42 -18.54
N GLN A 14 -31.09 -18.41 -18.69
CA GLN A 14 -31.64 -18.77 -20.01
C GLN A 14 -32.50 -17.64 -20.60
N LYS A 15 -33.40 -17.07 -19.79
CA LYS A 15 -34.24 -15.93 -20.21
C LYS A 15 -33.39 -14.71 -20.57
N PHE A 16 -32.37 -14.41 -19.76
CA PHE A 16 -31.47 -13.28 -20.00
C PHE A 16 -30.64 -13.45 -21.29
N VAL A 17 -30.09 -14.64 -21.52
CA VAL A 17 -29.30 -14.94 -22.71
C VAL A 17 -30.18 -14.99 -23.96
N GLY A 18 -31.37 -15.60 -23.88
CA GLY A 18 -32.31 -15.68 -25.00
C GLY A 18 -32.77 -14.32 -25.51
N ALA A 19 -33.05 -13.37 -24.60
CA ALA A 19 -33.41 -12.00 -24.96
C ALA A 19 -32.28 -11.25 -25.71
N ARG A 20 -31.02 -11.70 -25.58
CA ARG A 20 -29.82 -11.06 -26.15
C ARG A 20 -29.09 -11.92 -27.16
N GLU A 21 -29.72 -12.96 -27.67
CA GLU A 21 -29.08 -13.95 -28.54
C GLU A 21 -28.49 -13.32 -29.80
N ILE A 22 -29.23 -12.40 -30.42
CA ILE A 22 -28.83 -11.71 -31.66
C ILE A 22 -27.55 -10.89 -31.43
N GLU A 23 -27.49 -10.14 -30.33
CA GLU A 23 -26.31 -9.33 -29.96
C GLU A 23 -25.09 -10.22 -29.72
N VAL A 24 -25.24 -11.32 -28.97
CA VAL A 24 -24.15 -12.24 -28.66
C VAL A 24 -23.63 -12.94 -29.93
N LYS A 25 -24.53 -13.32 -30.84
CA LYS A 25 -24.17 -13.89 -32.15
C LYS A 25 -23.40 -12.88 -33.01
N SER A 26 -23.88 -11.64 -33.08
CA SER A 26 -23.19 -10.57 -33.81
C SER A 26 -21.82 -10.23 -33.22
N LEU A 27 -21.67 -10.28 -31.90
CA LEU A 27 -20.37 -10.08 -31.25
C LEU A 27 -19.42 -11.23 -31.60
N LYS A 28 -19.91 -12.48 -31.52
CA LYS A 28 -19.11 -13.66 -31.84
C LYS A 28 -18.56 -13.59 -33.27
N THR A 29 -19.37 -13.22 -34.25
CA THR A 29 -18.91 -13.14 -35.65
C THR A 29 -17.77 -12.14 -35.83
N VAL A 30 -17.82 -10.99 -35.14
CA VAL A 30 -16.74 -9.98 -35.18
C VAL A 30 -15.47 -10.48 -34.47
N LEU A 31 -15.62 -11.25 -33.40
CA LEU A 31 -14.48 -11.73 -32.61
C LEU A 31 -13.76 -12.94 -33.20
N THR A 32 -14.49 -13.79 -33.94
CA THR A 32 -13.94 -14.97 -34.63
C THR A 32 -13.50 -14.68 -36.06
N ASP A 33 -13.50 -13.42 -36.48
CA ASP A 33 -13.04 -13.01 -37.80
C ASP A 33 -11.57 -13.40 -37.99
N PRO A 34 -11.23 -14.30 -38.95
CA PRO A 34 -9.87 -14.79 -39.14
C PRO A 34 -8.88 -13.68 -39.53
N ASP A 35 -9.37 -12.56 -40.06
CA ASP A 35 -8.55 -11.40 -40.43
C ASP A 35 -8.17 -10.54 -39.21
N ASN A 36 -8.66 -10.86 -38.01
CA ASN A 36 -8.33 -10.13 -36.79
C ASN A 36 -7.10 -10.75 -36.08
N PRO A 37 -5.92 -10.08 -36.10
CA PRO A 37 -4.70 -10.60 -35.47
C PRO A 37 -4.78 -10.67 -33.94
N ASN A 38 -5.80 -10.06 -33.32
CA ASN A 38 -6.05 -10.12 -31.88
C ASN A 38 -7.06 -11.21 -31.48
N ALA A 39 -7.40 -12.15 -32.37
CA ALA A 39 -8.39 -13.21 -32.14
C ALA A 39 -7.94 -14.31 -31.14
N ALA A 40 -7.02 -14.04 -30.23
CA ALA A 40 -6.77 -14.90 -29.08
C ALA A 40 -7.91 -14.70 -28.06
N TRP A 41 -8.98 -15.50 -28.17
CA TRP A 41 -10.11 -15.51 -27.22
C TRP A 41 -10.13 -16.84 -26.43
N GLY A 42 -10.45 -16.79 -25.13
CA GLY A 42 -10.59 -17.98 -24.26
C GLY A 42 -9.52 -18.13 -23.18
N GLU A 43 -9.40 -19.33 -22.59
CA GLU A 43 -8.55 -19.60 -21.41
C GLU A 43 -7.04 -19.40 -21.68
N GLY A 44 -6.62 -19.56 -22.94
CA GLY A 44 -5.25 -19.27 -23.40
C GLY A 44 -4.97 -17.78 -23.59
N ALA A 45 -5.99 -16.93 -23.66
CA ALA A 45 -5.85 -15.50 -23.93
C ALA A 45 -5.32 -14.69 -22.75
N LEU A 46 -5.35 -15.25 -21.52
CA LEU A 46 -4.87 -14.56 -20.31
C LEU A 46 -3.48 -15.10 -19.91
N PRO A 47 -2.39 -14.35 -20.20
CA PRO A 47 -1.05 -14.70 -19.76
C PRO A 47 -0.97 -14.98 -18.26
N GLY A 48 -0.11 -15.92 -17.87
CA GLY A 48 0.05 -16.34 -16.48
C GLY A 48 0.29 -15.18 -15.50
N HIS A 49 1.04 -14.16 -15.90
CA HIS A 49 1.36 -12.99 -15.06
C HIS A 49 0.15 -12.06 -14.81
N LEU A 50 -0.90 -12.13 -15.65
CA LEU A 50 -2.16 -11.41 -15.47
C LEU A 50 -3.19 -12.20 -14.67
N ARG A 51 -3.00 -13.51 -14.48
CA ARG A 51 -3.91 -14.35 -13.69
C ARG A 51 -3.91 -13.92 -12.21
N ARG A 52 -5.07 -14.05 -11.56
CA ARG A 52 -5.31 -13.68 -10.15
C ARG A 52 -6.09 -14.81 -9.46
N ARG A 53 -6.00 -14.87 -8.12
CA ARG A 53 -6.77 -15.80 -7.30
C ARG A 53 -8.04 -15.12 -6.81
N THR A 54 -9.15 -15.87 -6.74
CA THR A 54 -10.40 -15.38 -6.14
C THR A 54 -10.27 -15.29 -4.62
N ALA A 55 -10.90 -14.27 -4.04
CA ALA A 55 -10.97 -14.10 -2.58
C ALA A 55 -12.28 -14.70 -2.04
N SER A 56 -12.36 -14.86 -0.72
CA SER A 56 -13.58 -15.38 -0.08
C SER A 56 -14.71 -14.35 -0.06
N HIS A 57 -15.95 -14.83 -0.03
CA HIS A 57 -17.14 -13.97 0.07
C HIS A 57 -17.37 -13.39 1.47
N LYS A 58 -16.66 -13.89 2.49
CA LYS A 58 -16.81 -13.41 3.87
C LYS A 58 -16.14 -12.05 4.01
N ARG A 59 -16.86 -11.08 4.58
CA ARG A 59 -16.24 -9.81 5.01
C ARG A 59 -15.09 -10.11 5.96
N TYR A 60 -14.00 -9.33 5.85
CA TYR A 60 -12.84 -9.47 6.72
C TYR A 60 -13.27 -9.30 8.18
N GLN A 61 -13.36 -10.41 8.91
CA GLN A 61 -13.59 -10.37 10.35
C GLN A 61 -12.25 -10.02 10.98
N SER A 62 -12.01 -8.74 11.22
CA SER A 62 -10.90 -8.34 12.06
C SER A 62 -11.26 -8.79 13.47
N THR A 63 -10.76 -9.96 13.87
CA THR A 63 -10.63 -10.35 15.26
C THR A 63 -9.54 -9.46 15.87
N ARG A 64 -9.79 -8.15 15.93
CA ARG A 64 -9.08 -7.31 16.89
C ARG A 64 -9.39 -7.96 18.21
N ARG A 65 -8.42 -8.62 18.85
CA ARG A 65 -8.56 -9.06 20.24
C ARG A 65 -9.21 -7.88 20.96
N PRO A 66 -10.41 -8.05 21.55
CA PRO A 66 -11.07 -6.97 22.26
C PRO A 66 -10.04 -6.36 23.18
N ASN A 67 -9.65 -5.11 22.92
CA ASN A 67 -8.77 -4.44 23.85
C ASN A 67 -9.68 -4.07 25.02
N HIS A 68 -9.84 -5.01 25.96
CA HIS A 68 -10.76 -4.89 27.09
C HIS A 68 -10.54 -3.56 27.85
N LYS A 69 -9.31 -3.04 27.84
CA LYS A 69 -8.96 -1.72 28.40
C LYS A 69 -9.52 -0.53 27.61
N LEU A 70 -9.63 -0.62 26.29
CA LEU A 70 -10.28 0.40 25.47
C LEU A 70 -11.80 0.30 25.55
N GLN A 71 -12.35 -0.91 25.74
CA GLN A 71 -13.78 -1.11 25.94
C GLN A 71 -14.22 -0.54 27.30
N SER A 72 -13.51 -0.83 28.37
CA SER A 72 -13.79 -0.24 29.69
C SER A 72 -13.63 1.29 29.69
N ALA A 73 -12.63 1.83 28.98
CA ALA A 73 -12.50 3.28 28.81
C ALA A 73 -13.63 3.91 27.99
N ARG A 74 -14.19 3.21 26.99
CA ARG A 74 -15.36 3.66 26.23
C ARG A 74 -16.63 3.61 27.05
N GLN A 75 -16.84 2.55 27.83
CA GLN A 75 -17.94 2.43 28.78
C GLN A 75 -17.87 3.51 29.85
N ALA A 76 -16.68 3.78 30.40
CA ALA A 76 -16.48 4.87 31.35
C ALA A 76 -16.77 6.25 30.73
N LYS A 77 -16.49 6.44 29.43
CA LYS A 77 -16.86 7.66 28.68
C LYS A 77 -18.36 7.79 28.43
N GLU A 78 -19.05 6.70 28.08
CA GLU A 78 -20.52 6.70 27.90
C GLU A 78 -21.24 7.02 29.21
N VAL A 79 -20.78 6.47 30.33
CA VAL A 79 -21.33 6.78 31.67
C VAL A 79 -21.06 8.23 32.07
N HIS A 80 -19.90 8.79 31.71
CA HIS A 80 -19.58 10.21 31.95
C HIS A 80 -20.22 11.19 30.96
N SER A 81 -20.88 10.75 29.89
CA SER A 81 -21.47 11.65 28.89
C SER A 81 -22.82 12.26 29.32
N GLN A 82 -23.32 11.91 30.51
CA GLN A 82 -24.49 12.53 31.13
C GLN A 82 -24.16 13.76 31.97
N ASP A 83 -22.88 13.98 32.32
CA ASP A 83 -22.36 15.20 32.95
C ASP A 83 -21.30 15.82 32.02
N GLY A 84 -21.19 17.15 31.94
CA GLY A 84 -20.37 17.87 30.95
C GLY A 84 -18.88 17.45 30.83
N PRO A 85 -18.17 17.86 29.76
CA PRO A 85 -16.98 17.14 29.29
C PRO A 85 -15.74 17.44 30.12
N GLU A 86 -15.17 16.43 30.78
CA GLU A 86 -13.74 16.44 31.14
C GLU A 86 -12.96 15.48 30.23
N GLU A 87 -12.64 15.94 29.02
CA GLU A 87 -11.87 15.18 28.02
C GLU A 87 -10.53 14.63 28.57
N GLY A 88 -9.97 15.27 29.60
CA GLY A 88 -8.73 14.90 30.26
C GLY A 88 -8.82 13.65 31.15
N GLN A 89 -9.99 13.32 31.72
CA GLN A 89 -10.10 12.22 32.69
C GLN A 89 -10.09 10.84 32.02
N ALA A 90 -10.73 10.70 30.86
CA ALA A 90 -10.78 9.43 30.14
C ALA A 90 -9.43 8.96 29.58
N LEU A 91 -8.48 9.88 29.34
CA LEU A 91 -7.11 9.55 28.96
C LEU A 91 -6.29 9.00 30.13
N LYS A 92 -6.64 9.35 31.38
CA LYS A 92 -5.93 8.88 32.59
C LYS A 92 -6.05 7.36 32.76
N LEU A 93 -7.15 6.74 32.30
CA LEU A 93 -7.39 5.28 32.32
C LEU A 93 -6.49 4.49 31.36
N LEU A 94 -5.92 5.14 30.34
CA LEU A 94 -4.99 4.51 29.41
C LEU A 94 -3.56 4.64 29.95
N ASN A 95 -2.78 3.56 29.89
CA ASN A 95 -1.37 3.60 30.30
C ASN A 95 -0.63 4.72 29.54
N ARG A 96 0.33 5.40 30.18
CA ARG A 96 1.13 6.51 29.64
C ARG A 96 1.63 6.24 28.22
N ARG A 97 2.07 5.00 27.96
CA ARG A 97 2.52 4.54 26.63
C ARG A 97 1.42 4.57 25.57
N MET A 98 0.18 4.25 25.93
CA MET A 98 -0.98 4.30 25.03
C MET A 98 -1.46 5.73 24.78
N ARG A 99 -1.43 6.61 25.79
CA ARG A 99 -1.70 8.05 25.61
C ARG A 99 -0.73 8.67 24.60
N ARG A 100 0.57 8.40 24.78
CA ARG A 100 1.63 8.87 23.88
C ARG A 100 1.61 8.20 22.51
N LYS A 101 0.92 7.06 22.33
CA LYS A 101 0.92 6.33 21.05
C LYS A 101 0.25 7.12 19.93
N ARG A 102 -0.78 7.92 20.24
CA ARG A 102 -1.48 8.70 19.21
C ARG A 102 -0.62 9.87 18.71
N SER A 103 -0.05 10.63 19.63
CA SER A 103 0.92 11.68 19.28
C SER A 103 2.18 11.10 18.62
N TRP A 104 2.65 9.93 19.07
CA TRP A 104 3.78 9.23 18.46
C TRP A 104 3.47 8.74 17.03
N LEU A 105 2.25 8.25 16.78
CA LEU A 105 1.83 7.85 15.43
C LEU A 105 1.65 9.06 14.50
N GLN A 106 1.16 10.20 15.02
CA GLN A 106 1.09 11.46 14.27
C GLN A 106 2.50 11.97 13.96
N ALA A 107 3.37 12.09 14.95
CA ALA A 107 4.76 12.48 14.77
C ALA A 107 5.52 11.52 13.83
N ALA A 108 5.26 10.21 13.89
CA ALA A 108 5.87 9.24 12.97
C ALA A 108 5.34 9.35 11.54
N ALA A 109 4.06 9.70 11.36
CA ALA A 109 3.48 9.98 10.05
C ALA A 109 4.05 11.28 9.46
N GLU A 110 4.25 12.30 10.29
CA GLU A 110 4.89 13.57 9.93
C GLU A 110 6.40 13.40 9.68
N SER A 111 7.07 12.51 10.40
CA SER A 111 8.50 12.19 10.16
C SER A 111 8.71 11.30 8.93
N SER A 112 7.68 10.58 8.49
CA SER A 112 7.73 9.75 7.28
C SER A 112 7.87 10.58 6.00
N SER A 113 7.61 11.89 6.05
CA SER A 113 7.77 12.80 4.90
C SER A 113 9.14 13.48 4.85
N GLY A 114 10.15 12.92 5.53
CA GLY A 114 11.58 13.28 5.41
C GLY A 114 12.00 14.67 5.94
N GLN A 115 11.14 15.67 5.83
CA GLN A 115 11.46 17.08 6.06
C GLN A 115 11.31 17.54 7.52
N LEU A 116 10.62 16.78 8.38
CA LEU A 116 10.25 17.23 9.74
C LEU A 116 11.04 16.56 10.87
N ALA A 117 11.96 15.63 10.57
CA ALA A 117 12.76 14.97 11.59
C ALA A 117 13.75 15.91 12.30
N GLU A 118 14.10 17.05 11.66
CA GLU A 118 15.09 18.01 12.16
C GLU A 118 14.52 19.01 13.18
N GLN A 119 13.20 19.25 13.19
CA GLN A 119 12.56 20.26 14.06
C GLN A 119 11.97 19.69 15.36
N LEU A 120 12.04 18.37 15.57
CA LEU A 120 11.44 17.71 16.72
C LEU A 120 12.49 17.47 17.84
N PRO A 121 12.13 17.67 19.12
CA PRO A 121 13.02 17.40 20.24
C PRO A 121 13.59 15.98 20.20
N SER A 122 14.90 15.83 20.43
CA SER A 122 15.65 14.56 20.41
C SER A 122 15.10 13.47 21.34
N ASP A 123 14.29 13.84 22.33
CA ASP A 123 13.61 12.91 23.25
C ASP A 123 12.29 12.34 22.68
N ILE A 124 11.76 12.96 21.62
CA ILE A 124 10.50 12.63 20.93
C ILE A 124 10.80 11.91 19.61
N VAL A 125 11.83 12.38 18.89
CA VAL A 125 12.37 11.70 17.72
C VAL A 125 13.02 10.41 18.20
N PRO A 126 12.52 9.24 17.81
CA PRO A 126 13.22 8.03 18.11
C PRO A 126 14.61 8.09 17.48
N SER A 127 15.64 7.93 18.29
CA SER A 127 17.01 7.65 17.87
C SER A 127 17.02 6.88 16.53
N MET A 128 17.52 7.50 15.44
CA MET A 128 17.58 6.88 14.09
C MET A 128 18.26 5.51 14.11
N HIS A 129 19.11 5.30 15.10
CA HIS A 129 19.90 4.12 15.39
C HIS A 129 19.05 2.87 15.72
N ASP A 130 17.80 3.05 16.16
CA ASP A 130 16.98 1.96 16.73
C ASP A 130 15.68 1.69 15.95
N LYS A 131 15.35 2.47 14.90
CA LYS A 131 14.14 2.28 14.10
C LYS A 131 14.43 2.23 12.61
N GLN A 132 14.01 1.13 12.00
CA GLN A 132 14.18 0.85 10.58
C GLN A 132 13.35 1.83 9.73
N CYS A 133 14.03 2.60 8.88
CA CYS A 133 13.41 3.55 7.97
C CYS A 133 12.69 2.81 6.83
N ARG A 134 11.46 3.23 6.55
CA ARG A 134 10.67 2.76 5.41
C ARG A 134 10.64 3.87 4.37
N LEU A 135 10.86 3.52 3.11
CA LEU A 135 10.69 4.45 1.99
C LEU A 135 9.20 4.79 1.81
N GLU A 136 8.92 5.91 1.14
CA GLU A 136 7.55 6.35 0.86
C GLU A 136 6.75 5.29 0.08
N THR A 137 7.42 4.60 -0.85
CA THR A 137 6.84 3.53 -1.68
C THR A 137 6.76 2.17 -0.97
N HIS A 138 7.13 2.07 0.31
CA HIS A 138 7.33 0.80 1.01
C HIS A 138 6.08 -0.10 0.99
N LEU A 139 4.87 0.45 1.11
CA LEU A 139 3.63 -0.34 1.05
C LEU A 139 3.43 -1.03 -0.31
N TRP A 140 3.82 -0.36 -1.40
CA TRP A 140 3.71 -0.93 -2.74
C TRP A 140 4.71 -2.06 -2.93
N HIS A 141 5.95 -1.85 -2.48
CA HIS A 141 7.03 -2.83 -2.51
C HIS A 141 6.72 -4.04 -1.62
N ALA A 142 6.29 -3.84 -0.38
CA ALA A 142 5.98 -4.92 0.57
C ALA A 142 4.83 -5.84 0.12
N LYS A 143 3.94 -5.36 -0.75
CA LYS A 143 2.88 -6.18 -1.35
C LYS A 143 3.37 -7.07 -2.50
N ARG A 144 4.52 -6.77 -3.10
CA ARG A 144 5.00 -7.39 -4.35
C ARG A 144 6.33 -8.11 -4.22
N PHE A 145 7.14 -7.70 -3.27
CA PHE A 145 8.50 -8.18 -3.04
C PHE A 145 8.67 -8.71 -1.62
N ARG A 146 9.69 -9.54 -1.43
CA ARG A 146 10.17 -9.85 -0.09
C ARG A 146 10.90 -8.61 0.43
N MET A 147 10.61 -8.20 1.65
CA MET A 147 11.27 -7.05 2.26
C MET A 147 12.42 -7.51 3.16
N ALA A 148 13.56 -6.83 3.11
CA ALA A 148 14.74 -7.14 3.90
C ALA A 148 15.36 -5.91 4.56
N HIS A 149 16.02 -6.12 5.69
CA HIS A 149 16.72 -5.07 6.42
C HIS A 149 18.13 -4.86 5.87
N ARG A 150 18.43 -3.64 5.44
CA ARG A 150 19.73 -3.24 4.87
C ARG A 150 20.02 -1.80 5.27
N TRP A 151 21.20 -1.52 5.82
CA TRP A 151 21.69 -0.16 6.11
C TRP A 151 20.65 0.75 6.79
N ALA A 152 20.09 0.30 7.91
CA ALA A 152 19.01 0.96 8.66
C ALA A 152 17.66 1.14 7.92
N HIS A 153 17.51 0.61 6.70
CA HIS A 153 16.31 0.70 5.88
C HIS A 153 15.64 -0.66 5.67
N VAL A 154 14.35 -0.65 5.33
CA VAL A 154 13.60 -1.83 4.90
C VAL A 154 13.36 -1.77 3.39
N LEU A 155 14.17 -2.51 2.63
CA LEU A 155 14.22 -2.47 1.17
C LEU A 155 13.60 -3.72 0.55
N ALA A 156 13.13 -3.58 -0.69
CA ALA A 156 12.68 -4.70 -1.49
C ALA A 156 13.89 -5.55 -1.89
N GLU A 157 13.89 -6.84 -1.54
CA GLU A 157 14.90 -7.81 -1.88
C GLU A 157 14.28 -8.94 -2.70
N GLY A 158 14.98 -9.34 -3.77
CA GLY A 158 14.54 -10.41 -4.65
C GLY A 158 13.63 -9.93 -5.79
N GLU A 159 13.34 -10.86 -6.69
CA GLU A 159 12.64 -10.58 -7.94
C GLU A 159 11.11 -10.54 -7.77
N VAL A 160 10.42 -9.81 -8.66
CA VAL A 160 8.94 -9.80 -8.69
C VAL A 160 8.42 -11.17 -9.10
N GLY A 161 7.67 -11.82 -8.20
CA GLY A 161 6.92 -13.04 -8.49
C GLY A 161 7.63 -14.34 -8.06
N ALA A 162 7.01 -15.48 -8.38
CA ALA A 162 7.42 -16.81 -7.92
C ALA A 162 8.66 -17.36 -8.67
N GLY A 163 9.77 -16.61 -8.71
CA GLY A 163 11.06 -17.11 -9.17
C GLY A 163 11.23 -17.25 -10.69
N GLN A 164 10.71 -16.30 -11.48
CA GLN A 164 10.97 -16.24 -12.93
C GLN A 164 12.41 -15.79 -13.29
N GLY A 165 13.28 -15.62 -12.30
CA GLY A 165 14.72 -15.49 -12.49
C GLY A 165 15.15 -14.15 -13.08
N SER A 166 16.47 -13.96 -13.04
CA SER A 166 17.19 -12.87 -13.69
C SER A 166 16.94 -12.82 -15.20
N HIS A 167 16.62 -13.96 -15.82
CA HIS A 167 16.26 -14.05 -17.23
C HIS A 167 15.00 -13.25 -17.60
N SER A 168 13.96 -13.27 -16.76
CA SER A 168 12.74 -12.50 -17.02
C SER A 168 13.02 -10.98 -16.94
N LEU A 169 13.89 -10.58 -16.01
CA LEU A 169 14.34 -9.20 -15.86
C LEU A 169 15.19 -8.78 -17.07
N ILE A 170 16.18 -9.58 -17.48
CA ILE A 170 17.02 -9.31 -18.64
C ILE A 170 16.19 -9.24 -19.93
N SER A 171 15.23 -10.14 -20.11
CA SER A 171 14.32 -10.13 -21.27
C SER A 171 13.50 -8.84 -21.32
N LYS A 172 12.99 -8.38 -20.16
CA LYS A 172 12.28 -7.11 -20.04
C LYS A 172 13.19 -5.89 -20.22
N LEU A 173 14.45 -5.93 -19.78
CA LEU A 173 15.42 -4.87 -20.06
C LEU A 173 15.69 -4.73 -21.56
N LYS A 174 15.67 -5.84 -22.31
CA LYS A 174 15.89 -5.82 -23.77
C LYS A 174 14.67 -5.31 -24.54
N THR A 175 13.46 -5.65 -24.09
CA THR A 175 12.21 -5.41 -24.85
C THR A 175 11.33 -4.29 -24.29
N GLY A 176 11.59 -3.82 -23.08
CA GLY A 176 10.76 -2.84 -22.37
C GLY A 176 11.57 -1.97 -21.40
N CYS A 177 10.95 -1.56 -20.30
CA CYS A 177 11.57 -0.69 -19.30
C CYS A 177 11.47 -1.27 -17.88
N ILE A 178 12.43 -0.90 -17.04
CA ILE A 178 12.49 -1.25 -15.61
C ILE A 178 12.79 0.01 -14.80
N LEU A 179 12.11 0.15 -13.66
CA LEU A 179 12.31 1.22 -12.71
C LEU A 179 12.79 0.64 -11.38
N HIS A 180 13.80 1.28 -10.79
CA HIS A 180 14.32 0.96 -9.46
C HIS A 180 14.07 2.13 -8.52
N ASP A 181 13.64 1.83 -7.29
CA ASP A 181 13.49 2.84 -6.25
C ASP A 181 14.81 2.99 -5.48
N ALA A 182 15.47 4.12 -5.70
CA ALA A 182 16.76 4.46 -5.11
C ALA A 182 16.65 5.63 -4.10
N SER A 183 15.45 5.88 -3.57
CA SER A 183 15.17 7.04 -2.70
C SER A 183 15.92 7.03 -1.35
N TYR A 184 16.64 5.96 -1.03
CA TYR A 184 17.53 5.88 0.13
C TYR A 184 18.86 6.62 -0.06
N HIS A 185 19.18 7.09 -1.28
CA HIS A 185 20.33 7.96 -1.49
C HIS A 185 20.04 9.37 -0.98
N VAL A 186 20.82 9.82 -0.01
CA VAL A 186 20.77 11.19 0.50
C VAL A 186 21.84 12.01 -0.22
N PRO A 187 21.47 13.05 -0.99
CA PRO A 187 22.45 13.95 -1.59
C PRO A 187 23.11 14.80 -0.50
N LEU A 188 24.43 14.98 -0.60
CA LEU A 188 25.18 15.94 0.21
C LEU A 188 25.38 17.22 -0.60
N GLU A 189 24.74 18.31 -0.17
CA GLU A 189 24.91 19.62 -0.78
C GLU A 189 26.00 20.42 -0.05
N ILE A 190 27.00 20.87 -0.80
CA ILE A 190 28.11 21.66 -0.26
C ILE A 190 28.08 23.04 -0.94
N SER A 191 27.83 24.08 -0.17
CA SER A 191 27.81 25.47 -0.64
C SER A 191 29.07 26.20 -0.19
N ALA A 192 29.95 26.56 -1.13
CA ALA A 192 31.13 27.38 -0.87
C ALA A 192 31.60 28.07 -2.17
N THR A 193 32.61 28.95 -2.05
CA THR A 193 33.20 29.61 -3.22
C THR A 193 33.96 28.61 -4.09
N ARG A 194 34.17 28.95 -5.38
CA ARG A 194 34.85 28.06 -6.32
C ARG A 194 36.27 27.68 -5.85
N SER A 195 37.02 28.61 -5.28
CA SER A 195 38.37 28.36 -4.77
C SER A 195 38.35 27.35 -3.63
N ASP A 196 37.42 27.52 -2.69
CA ASP A 196 37.35 26.70 -1.49
C ASP A 196 36.86 25.28 -1.80
N LEU A 197 35.88 25.14 -2.70
CA LEU A 197 35.43 23.83 -3.19
C LEU A 197 36.56 23.07 -3.88
N SER A 198 37.34 23.75 -4.73
CA SER A 198 38.45 23.12 -5.45
C SER A 198 39.56 22.65 -4.50
N ALA A 199 39.88 23.45 -3.48
CA ALA A 199 40.84 23.05 -2.45
C ALA A 199 40.31 21.86 -1.64
N LEU A 200 39.05 21.89 -1.21
CA LEU A 200 38.42 20.83 -0.41
C LEU A 200 38.39 19.49 -1.15
N LEU A 201 37.95 19.48 -2.41
CA LEU A 201 37.85 18.25 -3.22
C LEU A 201 39.22 17.66 -3.60
N LEU A 202 40.26 18.49 -3.75
CA LEU A 202 41.62 18.02 -3.99
C LEU A 202 42.31 17.48 -2.74
N THR A 203 41.87 17.91 -1.56
CA THR A 203 42.43 17.46 -0.27
C THR A 203 41.88 16.10 0.15
N VAL A 204 40.65 15.77 -0.25
CA VAL A 204 40.06 14.45 -0.04
C VAL A 204 40.58 13.51 -1.13
N ARG A 205 41.75 12.92 -0.91
CA ARG A 205 42.34 11.87 -1.76
C ARG A 205 42.51 10.58 -0.99
#